data_AF-A0A0B7MHX8-F1
#
_entry.id   AF-A0A0B7MHX8-F1
#
_cell.length_a   1.000
_cell.length_b   1.000
_cell.length_c   1.000
_cell.angle_alpha   90.00
_cell.angle_beta   90.00
_cell.angle_gamma   90.00
#
_symmetry.space_group_name_H-M   'P 1'
#
loop_
_entity.id
_entity.type
_entity.pdbx_description
1 polymer ?
#
loop_
_entity_poly.entity_id
_entity_poly.type
_entity_poly.pdbx_seq_one_letter_code
_entity_poly.pdbx_strand_id
1 'polypeptide(L)'
;MLYQLSIYAVSGIGNNTAKILYPSMSSEAKLQKIDIKNPATGSKYAEVMLQPVSLPLVAELLNLSSKVKIKEYVKQIVFGS
;
A
#
# COMPACT_ATOMS: atom_id res chain seq x y z
N MET A 1 4.95 1.61 13.88
CA MET A 1 5.76 1.50 12.64
C MET A 1 5.56 2.63 11.65
N LEU A 2 4.57 3.52 11.82
CA LEU A 2 4.36 4.67 10.94
C LEU A 2 5.59 5.58 10.82
N TYR A 3 6.32 5.80 11.93
CA TYR A 3 7.52 6.64 11.95
C TYR A 3 8.58 6.22 10.92
N GLN A 4 8.92 4.93 10.83
CA GLN A 4 9.92 4.44 9.87
C GLN A 4 9.45 4.63 8.42
N LEU A 5 8.17 4.36 8.13
CA LEU A 5 7.61 4.62 6.80
C LEU A 5 7.67 6.09 6.43
N SER A 6 7.45 6.98 7.40
CA SER A 6 7.62 8.42 7.19
C SER A 6 9.05 8.77 6.82
N ILE A 7 10.05 8.22 7.51
CA ILE A 7 11.47 8.41 7.18
C ILE A 7 11.80 7.90 5.77
N TYR A 8 11.29 6.72 5.38
CA TYR A 8 11.51 6.20 4.03
C TYR A 8 10.83 7.06 2.96
N ALA A 9 9.60 7.52 3.20
CA ALA A 9 8.90 8.38 2.25
C ALA A 9 9.64 9.72 2.05
N VAL A 10 10.16 10.34 3.12
CA VAL A 10 10.90 11.61 3.00
C VAL A 10 12.30 11.45 2.40
N SER A 11 12.86 10.22 2.38
CA SER A 11 14.16 9.95 1.74
C SER A 11 14.18 10.20 0.23
N GLY A 12 13.00 10.30 -0.40
CA GLY A 12 12.85 10.52 -1.85
C GLY A 12 12.84 9.25 -2.70
N ILE A 13 13.26 8.10 -2.15
CA ILE A 13 13.15 6.82 -2.83
C ILE A 13 11.67 6.46 -3.06
N GLY A 14 11.35 5.96 -4.25
CA GLY A 14 9.97 5.56 -4.58
C GLY A 14 9.03 6.75 -4.80
N ASN A 15 9.53 7.85 -5.36
CA ASN A 15 8.76 9.07 -5.64
C ASN A 15 8.10 9.64 -4.38
N ASN A 16 8.90 9.80 -3.33
CA ASN A 16 8.48 10.30 -2.02
C ASN A 16 7.30 9.53 -1.39
N THR A 17 7.16 8.24 -1.72
CA THR A 17 6.06 7.39 -1.26
C THR A 17 6.61 6.13 -0.60
N ALA A 18 6.14 5.84 0.62
CA ALA A 18 6.36 4.55 1.27
C ALA A 18 5.04 3.80 1.42
N LYS A 19 4.97 2.55 0.97
CA LYS A 19 3.79 1.70 1.07
C LYS A 19 4.07 0.52 1.98
N ILE A 20 3.15 0.22 2.90
CA ILE A 20 3.14 -1.02 3.68
C ILE A 20 1.93 -1.86 3.30
N LEU A 21 2.18 -3.14 3.08
CA LEU A 21 1.13 -4.14 2.91
C LEU A 21 0.82 -4.75 4.27
N TYR A 22 -0.46 -4.89 4.60
CA TYR A 22 -0.89 -5.58 5.81
C TYR A 22 -2.04 -6.55 5.51
N PRO A 23 -2.07 -7.73 6.14
CA PRO A 23 -3.16 -8.68 5.96
C PRO A 23 -4.46 -8.16 6.58
N SER A 24 -5.59 -8.39 5.91
CA SER A 24 -6.93 -8.09 6.41
C SER A 24 -7.91 -9.21 6.11
N MET A 25 -8.77 -9.51 7.10
CA MET A 25 -9.96 -10.35 6.94
C MET A 25 -11.22 -9.53 6.67
N SER A 26 -11.22 -8.23 6.95
CA SER A 26 -12.36 -7.34 6.71
C SER A 26 -12.41 -6.92 5.24
N SER A 27 -13.59 -7.01 4.66
CA SER A 27 -13.92 -6.50 3.32
C SER A 27 -14.05 -4.97 3.28
N GLU A 28 -14.17 -4.30 4.44
CA GLU A 28 -14.19 -2.84 4.53
C GLU A 28 -12.79 -2.23 4.54
N ALA A 29 -11.75 -3.03 4.73
CA ALA A 29 -10.37 -2.55 4.71
C ALA A 29 -10.02 -1.98 3.33
N LYS A 30 -9.70 -0.69 3.30
CA LYS A 30 -9.38 0.06 2.09
C LYS A 30 -7.99 0.68 2.18
N LEU A 31 -7.45 1.06 1.02
CA LEU A 31 -6.23 1.84 0.93
C LEU A 31 -6.40 3.13 1.74
N GLN A 32 -5.48 3.38 2.67
CA GLN A 32 -5.42 4.63 3.41
C GLN A 32 -4.14 5.37 3.04
N LYS A 33 -4.23 6.69 2.98
CA LYS A 33 -3.16 7.58 2.55
C LYS A 33 -2.94 8.63 3.62
N ILE A 34 -1.68 8.80 4.02
CA ILE A 34 -1.27 9.78 5.02
C ILE A 34 -0.25 10.70 4.36
N ASP A 35 -0.67 11.94 4.11
CA ASP A 35 0.21 12.96 3.57
C ASP A 35 1.14 13.50 4.66
N ILE A 36 2.43 13.57 4.34
CA ILE A 36 3.44 14.28 5.13
C ILE A 36 3.58 15.66 4.52
N LYS A 37 3.28 16.69 5.31
CA LYS A 37 3.34 18.09 4.87
C LYS A 37 4.68 18.71 5.24
N ASN A 38 5.20 19.57 4.38
CA ASN A 38 6.29 20.45 4.74
C ASN A 38 5.76 21.47 5.77
N PRO A 39 6.33 21.56 6.99
CA PRO A 39 5.81 22.43 8.03
C PRO A 39 5.95 23.93 7.69
N ALA A 40 6.88 24.32 6.82
CA ALA A 40 7.10 25.72 6.45
C ALA A 40 6.12 26.22 5.38
N THR A 41 5.70 25.34 4.46
CA THR A 41 4.83 25.73 3.32
C THR A 41 3.42 25.14 3.41
N GLY A 42 3.20 24.15 4.28
CA GLY A 42 1.96 23.37 4.36
C GLY A 42 1.73 22.45 3.15
N SER A 43 2.59 22.49 2.12
CA SER A 43 2.45 21.69 0.91
C SER A 43 2.77 20.22 1.18
N LYS A 44 2.17 19.32 0.38
CA LYS A 44 2.52 17.90 0.41
C LYS A 44 3.99 17.72 0.07
N TYR A 45 4.69 16.95 0.88
CA TYR A 45 6.12 16.67 0.75
C TYR A 45 6.38 15.19 0.47
N ALA A 46 5.65 14.29 1.14
CA ALA A 46 5.74 12.85 0.95
C ALA A 46 4.41 12.17 1.32
N GLU A 47 4.28 10.87 1.07
CA GLU A 47 3.07 10.10 1.37
C GLU A 47 3.40 8.71 1.95
N VAL A 48 2.63 8.30 2.96
CA VAL A 48 2.61 6.91 3.42
C VAL A 48 1.28 6.26 3.03
N MET A 49 1.37 5.09 2.39
CA MET A 49 0.22 4.31 1.96
C MET A 49 0.09 3.03 2.80
N LEU A 50 -1.08 2.83 3.40
CA LEU A 50 -1.46 1.60 4.09
C LEU A 50 -2.35 0.79 3.15
N GLN A 51 -1.81 -0.25 2.53
CA GLN A 51 -2.52 -1.07 1.56
C GLN A 51 -2.93 -2.40 2.20
N PRO A 52 -4.23 -2.64 2.43
CA PRO A 52 -4.70 -3.94 2.90
C PRO A 52 -4.54 -4.99 1.79
N VAL A 53 -4.22 -6.21 2.22
CA VAL A 53 -4.27 -7.44 1.43
C VAL A 53 -5.44 -8.27 1.94
N SER A 54 -6.46 -8.42 1.10
CA SER A 54 -7.64 -9.25 1.43
C SER A 54 -7.25 -10.72 1.44
N LEU A 55 -7.13 -11.29 2.65
CA LEU A 55 -6.82 -12.70 2.82
C LEU A 55 -7.90 -13.63 2.25
N PRO A 56 -9.22 -13.34 2.39
CA PRO A 56 -10.26 -14.15 1.75
C PRO A 56 -10.08 -14.25 0.23
N LEU A 57 -9.82 -13.11 -0.43
CA LEU A 57 -9.60 -13.08 -1.88
C LEU A 57 -8.31 -13.82 -2.29
N VAL A 58 -7.24 -13.69 -1.52
CA VAL A 58 -6.00 -14.46 -1.76
C VAL A 58 -6.28 -15.96 -1.67
N ALA A 59 -7.04 -16.42 -0.67
CA ALA A 59 -7.38 -17.83 -0.53
C ALA A 59 -8.21 -18.36 -1.73
N GLU A 60 -9.19 -17.58 -2.20
CA GLU A 60 -9.96 -17.91 -3.41
C GLU A 60 -9.07 -18.01 -4.66
N LEU A 61 -8.18 -17.04 -4.86
CA LEU A 61 -7.28 -17.01 -6.00
C LEU A 61 -6.29 -18.19 -6.01
N LEU A 62 -5.82 -18.60 -4.84
CA LEU A 62 -4.95 -19.77 -4.66
C LEU A 62 -5.70 -21.07 -5.00
N ASN A 63 -6.96 -21.20 -4.59
CA ASN A 63 -7.79 -22.38 -4.90
C ASN A 63 -8.08 -22.52 -6.41
N LEU A 64 -8.23 -21.40 -7.13
CA LEU A 64 -8.52 -21.39 -8.56
C LEU A 64 -7.31 -21.81 -9.43
N SER A 65 -6.11 -22.00 -8.86
CA SER A 65 -4.87 -22.37 -9.57
C SER A 65 -4.49 -21.45 -10.75
N SER A 66 -5.13 -20.29 -10.87
CA SER A 66 -4.94 -19.36 -11.98
C SER A 66 -3.79 -18.40 -11.69
N LYS A 67 -2.60 -18.75 -12.18
CA LYS A 67 -1.38 -17.92 -12.04
C LYS A 67 -1.53 -16.51 -12.63
N VAL A 68 -2.39 -16.35 -13.64
CA VAL A 68 -2.65 -15.05 -14.28
C VAL A 68 -3.37 -14.12 -13.31
N LYS A 69 -4.48 -14.56 -12.70
CA LYS A 69 -5.27 -13.75 -11.78
C LYS A 69 -4.49 -13.37 -10.51
N ILE A 70 -3.67 -14.29 -9.99
CA ILE A 70 -2.79 -14.00 -8.86
C ILE A 70 -1.77 -12.90 -9.24
N LYS A 71 -1.18 -12.99 -10.43
CA LYS A 71 -0.20 -11.98 -10.90
C LYS A 71 -0.84 -10.61 -11.08
N GLU A 72 -2.06 -10.56 -11.62
CA GLU A 72 -2.84 -9.31 -11.74
C GLU A 72 -3.13 -8.70 -10.37
N TYR A 73 -3.61 -9.52 -9.43
CA TYR A 73 -3.87 -9.08 -8.06
C TYR A 73 -2.63 -8.52 -7.35
N VAL A 74 -1.49 -9.22 -7.44
CA VAL A 74 -0.21 -8.75 -6.87
C VAL A 74 0.22 -7.43 -7.51
N LYS A 75 0.09 -7.31 -8.84
CA LYS A 75 0.43 -6.06 -9.53
C LYS A 75 -0.40 -4.89 -9.00
N GLN A 76 -1.72 -5.07 -8.90
CA GLN A 76 -2.62 -4.03 -8.41
C GLN A 76 -2.28 -3.57 -7.00
N ILE A 77 -2.00 -4.50 -6.07
CA ILE A 77 -1.70 -4.18 -4.68
C ILE A 77 -0.33 -3.53 -4.50
N VAL A 78 0.69 -4.08 -5.15
CA VAL A 78 2.08 -3.63 -4.95
C VAL A 78 2.33 -2.33 -5.70
N PHE A 79 2.01 -2.28 -7.00
CA PHE A 79 2.41 -1.18 -7.88
C PHE A 79 1.31 -0.16 -8.12
N GLY A 80 0.05 -0.48 -7.79
CA GLY A 80 -1.10 0.28 -8.25
C GLY A 80 -1.49 -0.10 -9.68
N SER A 81 -2.72 0.26 -10.07
CA SER A 81 -3.24 0.14 -11.43
C SER A 81 -2.60 1.15 -12.37
#